data_AF-A0A961GE54-F1
#
_entry.id   AF-A0A961GE54-F1
#
_cell.length_a   1.000
_cell.length_b   1.000
_cell.length_c   1.000
_cell.angle_alpha   90.00
_cell.angle_beta   90.00
_cell.angle_gamma   90.00
#
_symmetry.space_group_name_H-M   'P 1'
#
loop_
_entity.id
_entity.type
_entity.pdbx_description
1 polymer ?
#
loop_
_entity_poly.entity_id
_entity_poly.type
_entity_poly.pdbx_seq_one_letter_code
_entity_poly.pdbx_strand_id
1 'polypeptide(L)'
;MGKASASKKIKRVQAAGVSRSPGQRRNLGFPILVVGILLAGSVLTFFARDYRKGERADAPAANKDHWHAAFAVQVCGVFEENKPTADNADGIHVHSDNLIHIHPYVKSVSGKNAKFGVFARDADIKLSDDSFTLPGGKTYKNGDTCTDEKGKETKGRVALYVWPPQSTDKTKPEIVTKNINDVRFSEEGMAFVLAFGPEGAEPKLPPTIGNLKNPNDSDEAVPETTTTAPSGDTESTTTIADETPETTDTTAEPGG
;
A
#
# COMPACT_ATOMS: atom_id res chain seq x y z
N MET A 1 6.67 -88.37 -4.11
CA MET A 1 7.20 -87.15 -4.78
C MET A 1 6.54 -85.91 -4.20
N GLY A 2 7.19 -85.24 -3.24
CA GLY A 2 6.68 -83.99 -2.65
C GLY A 2 7.17 -82.78 -3.45
N LYS A 3 6.25 -82.00 -4.03
CA LYS A 3 6.55 -80.75 -4.74
C LYS A 3 7.30 -79.80 -3.79
N ALA A 4 8.59 -79.59 -4.03
CA ALA A 4 9.36 -78.56 -3.34
C ALA A 4 8.68 -77.19 -3.61
N SER A 5 8.10 -76.62 -2.56
CA SER A 5 7.21 -75.47 -2.64
C SER A 5 7.78 -74.30 -3.45
N ALA A 6 7.05 -73.92 -4.51
CA ALA A 6 7.31 -72.72 -5.30
C ALA A 6 7.38 -71.45 -4.42
N SER A 7 6.72 -71.44 -3.25
CA SER A 7 6.79 -70.32 -2.31
C SER A 7 8.19 -70.07 -1.73
N LYS A 8 9.03 -71.11 -1.62
CA LYS A 8 10.42 -70.96 -1.15
C LYS A 8 11.34 -70.40 -2.24
N LYS A 9 11.06 -70.72 -3.51
CA LYS A 9 11.77 -70.13 -4.67
C LYS A 9 11.35 -68.68 -4.91
N ILE A 10 10.05 -68.36 -4.79
CA ILE A 10 9.53 -66.99 -4.95
C ILE A 10 10.04 -66.07 -3.83
N LYS A 11 10.10 -66.53 -2.58
CA LYS A 11 10.73 -65.76 -1.47
C LYS A 11 12.22 -65.49 -1.70
N ARG A 12 12.95 -66.41 -2.34
CA ARG A 12 14.37 -66.22 -2.68
C ARG A 12 14.58 -65.19 -3.78
N VAL A 13 13.66 -65.12 -4.75
CA VAL A 13 13.71 -64.13 -5.85
C VAL A 13 13.28 -62.74 -5.36
N GLN A 14 12.29 -62.63 -4.47
CA GLN A 14 11.95 -61.35 -3.82
C GLN A 14 13.07 -60.83 -2.91
N ALA A 15 13.80 -61.72 -2.22
CA ALA A 15 14.97 -61.34 -1.43
C ALA A 15 16.18 -60.95 -2.30
N ALA A 16 16.34 -61.56 -3.48
CA ALA A 16 17.43 -61.26 -4.41
C ALA A 16 17.18 -60.01 -5.27
N GLY A 17 15.92 -59.61 -5.49
CA GLY A 17 15.56 -58.43 -6.27
C GLY A 17 15.66 -57.10 -5.52
N VAL A 18 15.79 -57.12 -4.18
CA VAL A 18 15.88 -55.93 -3.32
C VAL A 18 17.19 -55.90 -2.54
N SER A 19 18.21 -56.67 -2.94
CA SER A 19 19.55 -56.47 -2.39
C SER A 19 20.22 -55.31 -3.12
N ARG A 20 20.13 -54.10 -2.57
CA ARG A 20 21.13 -53.06 -2.85
C ARG A 20 22.51 -53.66 -2.55
N SER A 21 23.45 -53.51 -3.48
CA SER A 21 24.80 -54.05 -3.36
C SER A 21 25.41 -53.64 -1.99
N PRO A 22 25.89 -54.60 -1.16
CA PRO A 22 26.52 -54.26 0.12
C PRO A 22 27.82 -53.52 -0.18
N GLY A 23 27.88 -52.23 0.17
CA GLY A 23 29.07 -51.40 -0.02
C GLY A 23 28.87 -50.14 -0.85
N GLN A 24 27.71 -49.93 -1.48
CA GLN A 24 27.39 -48.63 -2.06
C GLN A 24 27.03 -47.66 -0.94
N ARG A 25 28.06 -46.99 -0.38
CA ARG A 25 27.90 -45.90 0.58
C ARG A 25 26.93 -44.90 -0.06
N ARG A 26 25.79 -44.64 0.60
CA ARG A 26 24.90 -43.54 0.17
C ARG A 26 25.76 -42.28 0.22
N ASN A 27 26.00 -41.64 -0.93
CA ASN A 27 26.73 -40.38 -1.01
C ASN A 27 25.87 -39.28 -0.37
N LEU A 28 25.91 -39.21 0.96
CA LEU A 28 25.16 -38.23 1.76
C LEU A 28 25.74 -36.82 1.63
N GLY A 29 26.97 -36.67 1.11
CA GLY A 29 27.60 -35.37 0.93
C GLY A 29 26.79 -34.43 0.03
N PHE A 30 26.29 -34.92 -1.12
CA PHE A 30 25.48 -34.12 -2.03
C PHE A 30 24.14 -33.66 -1.41
N PRO A 31 23.29 -34.54 -0.83
CA PRO A 31 22.05 -34.08 -0.21
C PRO A 31 22.29 -33.22 1.05
N ILE A 32 23.36 -33.45 1.83
CA ILE A 32 23.72 -32.57 2.96
C ILE A 32 24.09 -31.17 2.45
N LEU A 33 24.88 -31.07 1.38
CA LEU A 33 25.24 -29.79 0.78
C LEU A 33 24.00 -29.06 0.25
N VAL A 34 23.09 -29.77 -0.43
CA VAL A 34 21.82 -29.20 -0.93
C VAL A 34 20.97 -28.66 0.24
N VAL A 35 20.82 -29.42 1.31
CA VAL A 35 20.11 -28.97 2.52
C VAL A 35 20.80 -27.75 3.14
N GLY A 36 22.13 -27.74 3.19
CA GLY A 36 22.92 -26.60 3.66
C GLY A 36 22.65 -25.33 2.86
N ILE A 37 22.63 -25.42 1.52
CA ILE A 37 22.32 -24.28 0.64
C ILE A 37 20.89 -23.81 0.86
N LEU A 38 19.91 -24.71 0.98
CA LEU A 38 18.51 -24.34 1.22
C LEU A 38 18.33 -23.62 2.56
N LEU A 39 19.00 -24.09 3.62
CA LEU A 39 18.98 -23.44 4.93
C LEU A 39 19.66 -22.07 4.89
N ALA A 40 20.86 -21.97 4.31
CA ALA A 40 21.57 -20.70 4.18
C ALA A 40 20.76 -19.69 3.35
N GLY A 41 20.19 -20.12 2.22
CA GLY A 41 19.32 -19.29 1.39
C GLY A 41 18.06 -18.82 2.12
N SER A 42 17.44 -19.69 2.91
CA SER A 42 16.27 -19.33 3.73
C SER A 42 16.62 -18.30 4.81
N VAL A 43 17.76 -18.47 5.50
CA VAL A 43 18.26 -17.53 6.50
C VAL A 43 18.57 -16.17 5.88
N LEU A 44 19.31 -16.14 4.76
CA LEU A 44 19.59 -14.90 4.02
C LEU A 44 18.32 -14.20 3.56
N THR A 45 17.33 -14.95 3.06
CA THR A 45 16.04 -14.39 2.64
C THR A 45 15.27 -13.82 3.83
N PHE A 46 15.33 -14.46 4.99
CA PHE A 46 14.72 -13.96 6.23
C PHE A 46 15.37 -12.65 6.67
N PHE A 47 16.70 -12.59 6.76
CA PHE A 47 17.41 -11.37 7.11
C PHE A 47 17.19 -10.25 6.09
N ALA A 48 17.25 -10.54 4.78
CA ALA A 48 17.00 -9.55 3.75
C ALA A 48 15.55 -9.02 3.77
N ARG A 49 14.58 -9.80 4.26
CA ARG A 49 13.21 -9.31 4.50
C ARG A 49 13.16 -8.39 5.70
N ASP A 50 13.82 -8.74 6.78
CA ASP A 50 13.83 -7.96 8.03
C ASP A 50 14.52 -6.60 7.84
N TYR A 51 15.70 -6.58 7.20
CA TYR A 51 16.42 -5.35 6.87
C TYR A 51 15.61 -4.39 6.00
N ARG A 52 14.87 -4.91 5.00
CA ARG A 52 14.00 -4.09 4.14
C ARG A 52 12.79 -3.49 4.86
N LYS A 53 12.41 -4.04 6.01
CA LYS A 53 11.40 -3.44 6.88
C LYS A 53 12.02 -2.32 7.72
N GLY A 54 13.22 -2.55 8.26
CA GLY A 54 13.91 -1.58 9.12
C GLY A 54 14.39 -0.30 8.43
N GLU A 55 14.63 -0.30 7.12
CA GLU A 55 15.00 0.91 6.37
C GLU A 55 13.81 1.70 5.81
N ARG A 56 12.60 1.15 5.85
CA ARG A 56 11.40 1.89 5.45
C ARG A 56 10.86 2.66 6.64
N ALA A 57 10.47 3.91 6.41
CA ALA A 57 9.70 4.63 7.41
C ALA A 57 8.37 3.89 7.64
N ASP A 58 8.04 3.63 8.90
CA ASP A 58 6.83 2.88 9.31
C ASP A 58 5.54 3.72 9.23
N ALA A 59 5.67 5.01 8.90
CA ALA A 59 4.58 5.95 8.63
C ALA A 59 5.08 7.25 7.98
N PRO A 60 4.26 7.94 7.17
CA PRO A 60 4.68 9.15 6.45
C PRO A 60 4.78 10.35 7.39
N ALA A 61 5.90 11.06 7.37
CA ALA A 61 6.14 12.25 8.17
C ALA A 61 5.59 13.52 7.49
N ALA A 62 5.02 14.41 8.31
CA ALA A 62 4.44 15.66 7.81
C ALA A 62 5.51 16.56 7.14
N ASN A 63 5.17 17.13 5.98
CA ASN A 63 6.01 18.04 5.17
C ASN A 63 7.39 17.44 4.81
N LYS A 64 7.48 16.11 4.67
CA LYS A 64 8.74 15.42 4.37
C LYS A 64 8.56 14.30 3.37
N ASP A 65 7.63 13.41 3.70
CA ASP A 65 7.42 12.21 2.92
C ASP A 65 6.33 12.44 1.89
N HIS A 66 6.55 11.88 0.70
CA HIS A 66 5.57 11.80 -0.37
C HIS A 66 5.50 10.35 -0.80
N TRP A 67 4.42 9.70 -0.38
CA TRP A 67 4.20 8.29 -0.61
C TRP A 67 3.07 8.06 -1.60
N HIS A 68 3.05 6.87 -2.19
CA HIS A 68 2.05 6.40 -3.13
C HIS A 68 1.50 5.06 -2.69
N ALA A 69 0.19 4.89 -2.83
CA ALA A 69 -0.46 3.59 -2.67
C ALA A 69 -1.41 3.33 -3.82
N ALA A 70 -1.42 2.09 -4.33
CA ALA A 70 -2.39 1.71 -5.35
C ALA A 70 -3.76 1.48 -4.70
N PHE A 71 -4.81 2.01 -5.31
CA PHE A 71 -6.18 1.88 -4.78
C PHE A 71 -7.18 1.51 -5.87
N ALA A 72 -8.18 0.72 -5.51
CA ALA A 72 -9.37 0.53 -6.31
C ALA A 72 -10.58 0.23 -5.42
N VAL A 73 -11.76 0.57 -5.92
CA VAL A 73 -13.02 0.04 -5.41
C VAL A 73 -13.44 -1.14 -6.27
N GLN A 74 -13.89 -2.23 -5.66
CA GLN A 74 -14.45 -3.38 -6.37
C GLN A 74 -15.86 -3.71 -5.89
N VAL A 75 -16.82 -3.81 -6.80
CA VAL A 75 -18.21 -4.17 -6.49
C VAL A 75 -18.57 -5.41 -7.30
N CYS A 76 -18.92 -6.48 -6.60
CA CYS A 76 -19.36 -7.75 -7.20
C CYS A 76 -18.39 -8.33 -8.24
N GLY A 77 -17.09 -8.16 -7.99
CA GLY A 77 -16.02 -8.64 -8.86
C GLY A 77 -15.59 -7.64 -9.95
N VAL A 78 -16.29 -6.53 -10.10
CA VAL A 78 -16.01 -5.49 -11.10
C VAL A 78 -15.30 -4.31 -10.43
N PHE A 79 -14.19 -3.86 -11.02
CA PHE A 79 -13.53 -2.65 -10.55
C PHE A 79 -14.31 -1.42 -10.99
N GLU A 80 -14.57 -0.54 -10.04
CA GLU A 80 -15.16 0.77 -10.30
C GLU A 80 -14.06 1.74 -10.73
N GLU A 81 -14.43 2.75 -11.53
CA GLU A 81 -13.52 3.84 -11.84
C GLU A 81 -13.33 4.71 -10.60
N ASN A 82 -12.09 4.87 -10.16
CA ASN A 82 -11.75 5.86 -9.15
C ASN A 82 -11.98 7.24 -9.77
N LYS A 83 -12.68 8.11 -9.04
CA LYS A 83 -12.78 9.52 -9.41
C LYS A 83 -11.60 10.24 -8.77
N PRO A 84 -10.72 10.89 -9.56
CA PRO A 84 -9.71 11.77 -9.01
C PRO A 84 -10.37 12.82 -8.12
N THR A 85 -9.75 13.11 -6.99
CA THR A 85 -10.14 14.21 -6.12
C THR A 85 -9.13 15.33 -6.29
N ALA A 86 -9.56 16.58 -6.17
CA ALA A 86 -8.62 17.69 -6.11
C ALA A 86 -7.68 17.53 -4.92
N ASP A 87 -6.48 18.12 -5.05
CA ASP A 87 -5.56 18.26 -3.93
C ASP A 87 -6.29 18.87 -2.73
N ASN A 88 -6.07 18.29 -1.56
CA ASN A 88 -6.70 18.74 -0.33
C ASN A 88 -5.68 19.34 0.64
N ALA A 89 -6.18 20.10 1.61
CA ALA A 89 -5.34 20.83 2.56
C ALA A 89 -4.57 19.91 3.54
N ASP A 90 -5.00 18.65 3.69
CA ASP A 90 -4.42 17.72 4.66
C ASP A 90 -3.26 16.89 4.05
N GLY A 91 -3.24 16.68 2.72
CA GLY A 91 -2.16 16.05 1.97
C GLY A 91 -2.34 14.54 1.72
N ILE A 92 -3.57 14.04 1.71
CA ILE A 92 -3.87 12.64 1.35
C ILE A 92 -5.04 12.59 0.36
N HIS A 93 -4.78 12.29 -0.91
CA HIS A 93 -5.78 12.38 -1.98
C HIS A 93 -5.48 11.42 -3.14
N VAL A 94 -6.40 11.30 -4.11
CA VAL A 94 -6.20 10.51 -5.33
C VAL A 94 -6.04 11.38 -6.56
N HIS A 95 -4.97 11.16 -7.33
CA HIS A 95 -4.64 11.92 -8.55
C HIS A 95 -5.19 11.24 -9.82
N SER A 96 -4.90 11.83 -10.99
CA SER A 96 -5.31 11.33 -12.30
C SER A 96 -4.72 9.95 -12.67
N ASP A 97 -3.64 9.55 -12.03
CA ASP A 97 -3.04 8.21 -12.16
C ASP A 97 -3.75 7.15 -11.28
N ASN A 98 -4.78 7.55 -10.54
CA ASN A 98 -5.59 6.73 -9.65
C ASN A 98 -4.77 6.07 -8.53
N LEU A 99 -3.64 6.66 -8.15
CA LEU A 99 -2.91 6.34 -6.93
C LEU A 99 -3.38 7.23 -5.78
N ILE A 100 -3.32 6.72 -4.56
CA ILE A 100 -3.40 7.55 -3.35
C ILE A 100 -2.03 8.20 -3.17
N HIS A 101 -1.99 9.52 -3.25
CA HIS A 101 -0.86 10.35 -2.87
C HIS A 101 -0.97 10.64 -1.38
N ILE A 102 0.12 10.41 -0.65
CA ILE A 102 0.18 10.48 0.80
C ILE A 102 1.38 11.35 1.16
N HIS A 103 1.15 12.66 1.18
CA HIS A 103 2.12 13.69 1.52
C HIS A 103 1.55 14.63 2.58
N PRO A 104 1.38 14.16 3.82
CA PRO A 104 0.64 14.90 4.83
C PRO A 104 1.31 16.25 5.15
N TYR A 105 0.54 17.34 5.18
CA TYR A 105 1.06 18.66 5.54
C TYR A 105 0.99 18.94 7.05
N VAL A 106 0.15 18.20 7.76
CA VAL A 106 -0.16 18.41 9.18
C VAL A 106 -0.03 17.13 10.00
N LYS A 107 0.29 17.29 11.29
CA LYS A 107 0.50 16.15 12.22
C LYS A 107 -0.75 15.32 12.47
N SER A 108 -1.94 15.89 12.29
CA SER A 108 -3.23 15.21 12.48
C SER A 108 -3.47 14.09 11.46
N VAL A 109 -2.80 14.12 10.31
CA VAL A 109 -2.91 13.09 9.27
C VAL A 109 -1.57 12.44 8.92
N SER A 110 -0.50 12.75 9.65
CA SER A 110 0.82 12.14 9.47
C SER A 110 1.10 11.03 10.49
N GLY A 111 2.18 10.28 10.27
CA GLY A 111 2.64 9.24 11.17
C GLY A 111 1.56 8.18 11.37
N LYS A 112 1.34 7.78 12.63
CA LYS A 112 0.31 6.79 12.99
C LYS A 112 -1.14 7.25 12.71
N ASN A 113 -1.33 8.52 12.34
CA ASN A 113 -2.61 9.11 11.98
C ASN A 113 -2.86 9.10 10.47
N ALA A 114 -1.85 8.79 9.65
CA ALA A 114 -2.02 8.54 8.22
C ALA A 114 -2.77 7.22 8.04
N LYS A 115 -4.10 7.33 7.95
CA LYS A 115 -5.03 6.21 7.98
C LYS A 115 -5.96 6.22 6.79
N PHE A 116 -6.43 5.05 6.41
CA PHE A 116 -7.36 4.86 5.29
C PHE A 116 -8.66 5.65 5.47
N GLY A 117 -9.14 5.84 6.71
CA GLY A 117 -10.32 6.67 6.97
C GLY A 117 -10.14 8.16 6.64
N VAL A 118 -8.90 8.68 6.70
CA VAL A 118 -8.59 10.06 6.26
C VAL A 118 -8.77 10.16 4.75
N PHE A 119 -8.14 9.24 4.02
CA PHE A 119 -8.31 9.13 2.57
C PHE A 119 -9.78 8.95 2.18
N ALA A 120 -10.51 8.05 2.84
CA ALA A 120 -11.91 7.79 2.52
C ALA A 120 -12.78 9.05 2.68
N ARG A 121 -12.60 9.80 3.79
CA ARG A 121 -13.27 11.08 4.01
C ARG A 121 -12.99 12.07 2.87
N ASP A 122 -11.73 12.19 2.49
CA ASP A 122 -11.31 13.18 1.50
C ASP A 122 -11.71 12.77 0.07
N ALA A 123 -11.78 11.47 -0.19
CA ALA A 123 -12.32 10.88 -1.42
C ALA A 123 -13.86 10.89 -1.48
N ASP A 124 -14.56 11.53 -0.53
CA ASP A 124 -16.02 11.51 -0.37
C ASP A 124 -16.63 10.09 -0.30
N ILE A 125 -15.85 9.14 0.25
CA ILE A 125 -16.28 7.79 0.57
C ILE A 125 -16.71 7.75 2.04
N LYS A 126 -18.02 7.66 2.29
CA LYS A 126 -18.52 7.45 3.66
C LYS A 126 -18.28 6.01 4.05
N LEU A 127 -17.31 5.75 4.93
CA LEU A 127 -16.83 4.40 5.23
C LEU A 127 -17.15 3.98 6.66
N SER A 128 -17.63 2.76 6.80
CA SER A 128 -17.81 2.03 8.06
C SER A 128 -17.39 0.57 7.90
N ASP A 129 -17.39 -0.19 8.98
CA ASP A 129 -17.02 -1.60 8.96
C ASP A 129 -18.05 -2.47 8.21
N ASP A 130 -19.30 -2.02 8.10
CA ASP A 130 -20.39 -2.77 7.48
C ASP A 130 -20.98 -2.15 6.21
N SER A 131 -20.55 -0.95 5.85
CA SER A 131 -21.03 -0.25 4.66
C SER A 131 -20.05 0.79 4.14
N PHE A 132 -20.15 1.08 2.85
CA PHE A 132 -19.58 2.29 2.28
C PHE A 132 -20.52 2.95 1.27
N THR A 133 -20.44 4.27 1.18
CA THR A 133 -21.11 5.07 0.15
C THR A 133 -20.06 5.69 -0.74
N LEU A 134 -20.16 5.46 -2.05
CA LEU A 134 -19.26 6.07 -3.04
C LEU A 134 -19.67 7.51 -3.36
N PRO A 135 -18.74 8.30 -3.92
CA PRO A 135 -19.05 9.59 -4.55
C PRO A 135 -20.16 9.40 -5.58
N GLY A 136 -21.24 10.18 -5.42
CA GLY A 136 -22.48 10.01 -6.19
C GLY A 136 -23.61 9.28 -5.45
N GLY A 137 -23.38 8.85 -4.19
CA GLY A 137 -24.42 8.47 -3.25
C GLY A 137 -24.83 6.99 -3.25
N LYS A 138 -24.26 6.17 -4.14
CA LYS A 138 -24.53 4.73 -4.14
C LYS A 138 -23.92 4.07 -2.91
N THR A 139 -24.76 3.42 -2.11
CA THR A 139 -24.38 2.77 -0.85
C THR A 139 -24.40 1.26 -1.00
N TYR A 140 -23.40 0.60 -0.42
CA TYR A 140 -23.30 -0.84 -0.34
C TYR A 140 -23.17 -1.25 1.13
N LYS A 141 -24.03 -2.16 1.59
CA LYS A 141 -24.06 -2.62 2.97
C LYS A 141 -24.00 -4.14 3.06
N ASN A 142 -23.36 -4.64 4.12
CA ASN A 142 -23.36 -6.05 4.46
C ASN A 142 -24.77 -6.65 4.43
N GLY A 143 -24.95 -7.72 3.66
CA GLY A 143 -26.24 -8.39 3.48
C GLY A 143 -27.05 -7.89 2.28
N ASP A 144 -26.61 -6.84 1.59
CA ASP A 144 -27.15 -6.47 0.28
C ASP A 144 -26.84 -7.57 -0.74
N THR A 145 -27.67 -7.66 -1.77
CA THR A 145 -27.46 -8.63 -2.85
C THR A 145 -26.34 -8.16 -3.76
N CYS A 146 -25.45 -9.09 -4.06
CA CYS A 146 -24.34 -8.91 -4.97
C CYS A 146 -24.44 -9.93 -6.10
N THR A 147 -24.58 -9.43 -7.32
CA THR A 147 -24.70 -10.24 -8.53
C THR A 147 -23.36 -10.23 -9.25
N ASP A 148 -22.70 -11.38 -9.35
CA ASP A 148 -21.43 -11.49 -10.06
C ASP A 148 -21.61 -11.38 -11.58
N GLU A 149 -20.50 -11.27 -12.33
CA GLU A 149 -20.50 -11.19 -13.80
C GLU A 149 -21.20 -12.39 -14.48
N LYS A 150 -21.38 -13.50 -13.77
CA LYS A 150 -22.05 -14.72 -14.25
C LYS A 150 -23.54 -14.73 -13.91
N GLY A 151 -24.07 -13.67 -13.32
CA GLY A 151 -25.47 -13.54 -12.93
C GLY A 151 -25.83 -14.27 -11.64
N LYS A 152 -24.84 -14.75 -10.87
CA LYS A 152 -25.10 -15.44 -9.60
C LYS A 152 -25.29 -14.42 -8.49
N GLU A 153 -26.44 -14.48 -7.83
CA GLU A 153 -26.74 -13.66 -6.67
C GLU A 153 -26.18 -14.27 -5.39
N THR A 154 -25.52 -13.44 -4.59
CA THR A 154 -25.00 -13.80 -3.26
C THR A 154 -25.17 -12.64 -2.30
N LYS A 155 -24.99 -12.90 -1.00
CA LYS A 155 -24.98 -11.84 0.01
C LYS A 155 -23.59 -11.21 0.05
N GLY A 156 -23.52 -9.92 -0.24
CA GLY A 156 -22.28 -9.16 -0.23
C GLY A 156 -21.84 -8.78 1.17
N ARG A 157 -20.54 -8.57 1.31
CA ARG A 157 -19.85 -8.06 2.48
C ARG A 157 -18.83 -7.02 2.06
N VAL A 158 -18.67 -6.00 2.89
CA VAL A 158 -17.63 -4.99 2.83
C VAL A 158 -16.37 -5.54 3.47
N ALA A 159 -15.24 -5.36 2.79
CA ALA A 159 -13.92 -5.62 3.33
C ALA A 159 -12.88 -4.74 2.62
N LEU A 160 -11.83 -4.37 3.34
CA LEU A 160 -10.64 -3.75 2.78
C LEU A 160 -9.54 -4.80 2.67
N TYR A 161 -9.04 -4.99 1.46
CA TYR A 161 -7.94 -5.90 1.17
C TYR A 161 -6.65 -5.10 1.07
N VAL A 162 -5.66 -5.48 1.86
CA VAL A 162 -4.41 -4.73 2.02
C VAL A 162 -3.24 -5.59 1.59
N TRP A 163 -2.45 -5.10 0.65
CA TRP A 163 -1.24 -5.74 0.17
C TRP A 163 0.00 -4.97 0.60
N PRO A 164 1.08 -5.68 0.98
CA PRO A 164 2.37 -5.03 1.23
C PRO A 164 2.96 -4.49 -0.08
N PRO A 165 3.99 -3.63 0.01
CA PRO A 165 4.69 -3.14 -1.16
C PRO A 165 5.23 -4.25 -2.07
N GLN A 166 5.34 -3.96 -3.37
CA GLN A 166 5.87 -4.90 -4.37
C GLN A 166 5.07 -6.22 -4.46
N SER A 167 3.76 -6.16 -4.18
CA SER A 167 2.87 -7.30 -4.31
C SER A 167 2.66 -7.73 -5.77
N THR A 168 2.42 -9.03 -5.95
CA THR A 168 2.13 -9.66 -7.24
C THR A 168 0.82 -10.43 -7.12
N ASP A 169 0.30 -10.98 -8.22
CA ASP A 169 -0.92 -11.81 -8.21
C ASP A 169 -0.84 -13.04 -7.30
N LYS A 170 0.36 -13.41 -6.84
CA LYS A 170 0.59 -14.50 -5.89
C LYS A 170 0.60 -14.05 -4.44
N THR A 171 0.68 -12.75 -4.17
CA THR A 171 0.70 -12.20 -2.83
C THR A 171 -0.72 -12.16 -2.30
N LYS A 172 -0.94 -12.79 -1.14
CA LYS A 172 -2.23 -12.75 -0.47
C LYS A 172 -2.41 -11.44 0.30
N PRO A 173 -3.58 -10.78 0.19
CA PRO A 173 -3.89 -9.61 1.01
C PRO A 173 -4.15 -10.00 2.46
N GLU A 174 -3.95 -9.05 3.36
CA GLU A 174 -4.65 -8.99 4.64
C GLU A 174 -6.10 -8.56 4.40
N ILE A 175 -7.05 -9.25 5.03
CA ILE A 175 -8.48 -8.96 4.89
C ILE A 175 -8.96 -8.25 6.15
N VAL A 176 -9.31 -6.97 6.01
CA VAL A 176 -9.77 -6.13 7.12
C VAL A 176 -11.28 -5.93 7.01
N THR A 177 -12.01 -6.39 8.02
CA THR A 177 -13.48 -6.28 8.11
C THR A 177 -13.95 -5.48 9.32
N LYS A 178 -13.01 -5.00 10.15
CA LYS A 178 -13.27 -4.23 11.36
C LYS A 178 -12.24 -3.12 11.49
N ASN A 179 -12.65 -1.99 12.06
CA ASN A 179 -11.86 -0.78 12.18
C ASN A 179 -11.20 -0.40 10.85
N ILE A 180 -11.93 -0.48 9.74
CA ILE A 180 -11.37 -0.26 8.40
C ILE A 180 -10.78 1.15 8.31
N ASN A 181 -11.43 2.13 8.95
CA ASN A 181 -10.96 3.51 9.03
C ASN A 181 -9.60 3.68 9.74
N ASP A 182 -9.19 2.71 10.58
CA ASP A 182 -7.96 2.78 11.35
C ASP A 182 -6.75 2.11 10.68
N VAL A 183 -6.93 1.49 9.52
CA VAL A 183 -5.84 0.89 8.75
C VAL A 183 -4.85 1.98 8.36
N ARG A 184 -3.57 1.77 8.67
CA ARG A 184 -2.52 2.76 8.46
C ARG A 184 -1.86 2.62 7.09
N PHE A 185 -1.43 3.75 6.56
CA PHE A 185 -0.40 3.79 5.53
C PHE A 185 0.95 3.60 6.21
N SER A 186 1.39 2.34 6.31
CA SER A 186 2.61 1.99 7.06
C SER A 186 3.84 1.83 6.19
N GLU A 187 3.69 1.68 4.87
CA GLU A 187 4.80 1.53 3.94
C GLU A 187 4.49 2.21 2.60
N GLU A 188 5.53 2.73 1.94
CA GLU A 188 5.48 3.21 0.57
C GLU A 188 5.16 2.08 -0.43
N GLY A 189 4.20 2.31 -1.33
CA GLY A 189 3.84 1.36 -2.39
C GLY A 189 2.90 0.24 -1.96
N MET A 190 2.20 0.39 -0.83
CA MET A 190 1.10 -0.50 -0.44
C MET A 190 -0.02 -0.50 -1.49
N ALA A 191 -0.87 -1.54 -1.47
CA ALA A 191 -2.05 -1.58 -2.33
C ALA A 191 -3.32 -1.91 -1.54
N PHE A 192 -4.43 -1.30 -1.93
CA PHE A 192 -5.70 -1.35 -1.24
C PHE A 192 -6.83 -1.62 -2.22
N VAL A 193 -7.70 -2.57 -1.88
CA VAL A 193 -9.00 -2.74 -2.57
C VAL A 193 -10.12 -2.65 -1.54
N LEU A 194 -10.95 -1.61 -1.66
CA LEU A 194 -12.22 -1.54 -0.91
C LEU A 194 -13.27 -2.33 -1.70
N ALA A 195 -13.68 -3.49 -1.19
CA ALA A 195 -14.55 -4.38 -1.93
C ALA A 195 -15.93 -4.53 -1.27
N PHE A 196 -16.96 -4.64 -2.11
CA PHE A 196 -18.25 -5.22 -1.79
C PHE A 196 -18.45 -6.50 -2.62
N GLY A 197 -18.44 -7.67 -1.98
CA GLY A 197 -18.52 -8.94 -2.71
C GLY A 197 -18.91 -10.12 -1.83
N PRO A 198 -19.08 -11.32 -2.39
CA PRO A 198 -19.39 -12.50 -1.60
C PRO A 198 -18.34 -12.76 -0.53
N GLU A 199 -18.77 -13.33 0.60
CA GLU A 199 -17.86 -13.71 1.67
C GLU A 199 -16.79 -14.69 1.16
N GLY A 200 -15.51 -14.38 1.42
CA GLY A 200 -14.37 -15.17 0.95
C GLY A 200 -13.96 -14.92 -0.51
N ALA A 201 -14.54 -13.95 -1.21
CA ALA A 201 -14.05 -13.52 -2.51
C ALA A 201 -12.70 -12.81 -2.37
N GLU A 202 -11.67 -13.25 -3.09
CA GLU A 202 -10.38 -12.58 -3.11
C GLU A 202 -10.32 -11.65 -4.35
N PRO A 203 -10.30 -10.31 -4.18
CA PRO A 203 -10.11 -9.40 -5.29
C PRO A 203 -8.72 -9.55 -5.89
N LYS A 204 -8.61 -9.23 -7.18
CA LYS A 204 -7.31 -9.03 -7.83
C LYS A 204 -6.64 -7.77 -7.27
N LEU A 205 -5.33 -7.64 -7.51
CA LEU A 205 -4.64 -6.38 -7.24
C LEU A 205 -5.32 -5.20 -7.97
N PRO A 206 -5.26 -3.98 -7.41
CA PRO A 206 -5.75 -2.80 -8.10
C PRO A 206 -5.16 -2.69 -9.51
N PRO A 207 -5.95 -2.34 -10.54
CA PRO A 207 -5.43 -2.12 -11.90
C PRO A 207 -4.29 -1.10 -11.97
N THR A 208 -4.25 -0.19 -11.00
CA THR A 208 -3.29 0.92 -10.85
C THR A 208 -1.96 0.50 -10.24
N ILE A 209 -1.78 -0.76 -9.83
CA ILE A 209 -0.53 -1.24 -9.23
C ILE A 209 0.71 -0.99 -10.11
N GLY A 210 0.53 -0.98 -11.43
CA GLY A 210 1.60 -0.68 -12.38
C GLY A 210 2.09 0.77 -12.33
N ASN A 211 1.21 1.70 -11.92
CA ASN A 211 1.50 3.14 -11.89
C ASN A 211 2.46 3.50 -10.75
N LEU A 212 2.54 2.67 -9.69
CA LEU A 212 3.51 2.84 -8.60
C LEU A 212 4.98 2.88 -9.06
N LYS A 213 5.29 2.42 -10.29
CA LYS A 213 6.65 2.50 -10.85
C LYS A 213 7.01 3.90 -11.35
N ASN A 214 6.01 4.66 -11.81
CA ASN A 214 6.15 5.99 -12.35
C ASN A 214 4.90 6.79 -11.93
N PRO A 215 4.78 7.15 -10.64
CA PRO A 215 3.66 7.94 -10.15
C PRO A 215 3.62 9.31 -10.85
N ASN A 216 2.43 9.86 -11.01
CA ASN A 216 2.27 11.19 -11.56
C ASN A 216 2.43 12.24 -10.46
N ASP A 217 3.67 12.63 -10.20
CA ASP A 217 4.04 13.62 -9.19
C ASP A 217 3.75 15.07 -9.62
N SER A 218 2.69 15.30 -10.41
CA SER A 218 2.26 16.65 -10.83
C SER A 218 1.61 17.40 -9.66
N ASP A 219 2.33 17.52 -8.55
CA ASP A 219 2.04 18.50 -7.52
C ASP A 219 2.67 19.84 -7.99
N GLU A 220 1.86 20.89 -8.11
CA GLU A 220 2.38 22.25 -8.18
C GLU A 220 3.37 22.45 -7.03
N ALA A 221 4.53 23.02 -7.35
CA ALA A 221 5.65 23.19 -6.43
C ALA A 221 5.18 23.59 -5.03
N VAL A 222 5.52 22.76 -4.04
CA VAL A 222 5.52 23.16 -2.63
C VAL A 222 6.18 24.54 -2.55
N PRO A 223 5.56 25.56 -1.92
CA PRO A 223 6.23 26.83 -1.74
C PRO A 223 7.42 26.57 -0.82
N GLU A 224 8.61 26.47 -1.42
CA GLU A 224 9.87 26.45 -0.69
C GLU A 224 9.88 27.70 0.20
N THR A 225 9.74 27.50 1.51
CA THR A 225 10.01 28.57 2.46
C THR A 225 11.52 28.73 2.48
N THR A 226 12.06 29.54 1.56
CA THR A 226 13.48 29.86 1.51
C THR A 226 13.82 30.62 2.78
N THR A 227 14.37 29.91 3.77
CA THR A 227 15.01 30.55 4.93
C THR A 227 16.34 31.09 4.45
N THR A 228 16.33 32.32 3.95
CA THR A 228 17.56 33.05 3.63
C THR A 228 18.16 33.56 4.94
N ALA A 229 19.24 32.93 5.40
CA ALA A 229 20.12 33.52 6.41
C ALA A 229 20.80 34.78 5.83
N PRO A 230 20.94 35.88 6.58
CA PRO A 230 21.62 37.05 6.07
C PRO A 230 23.13 36.79 6.09
N SER A 231 23.76 36.78 4.92
CA SER A 231 25.22 36.86 4.79
C SER A 231 25.58 38.21 4.22
N GLY A 232 26.53 38.86 4.87
CA GLY A 232 26.81 40.29 4.79
C GLY A 232 27.36 40.81 3.45
N ASP A 233 27.24 42.14 3.38
CA ASP A 233 28.05 43.11 2.65
C ASP A 233 28.66 42.72 1.31
N THR A 234 28.10 43.29 0.24
CA THR A 234 28.92 43.99 -0.76
C THR A 234 28.14 45.19 -1.30
N GLU A 235 28.66 46.36 -0.90
CA GLU A 235 28.61 47.68 -1.51
C GLU A 235 28.01 47.77 -2.93
N SER A 236 26.96 48.57 -3.08
CA SER A 236 26.69 49.25 -4.35
C SER A 236 26.02 50.59 -4.09
N THR A 237 26.79 51.65 -4.32
CA THR A 237 26.41 53.06 -4.28
C THR A 237 25.29 53.32 -5.29
N THR A 238 24.16 53.88 -4.84
CA THR A 238 23.33 54.74 -5.71
C THR A 238 22.72 55.85 -4.87
N THR A 239 23.21 57.05 -5.14
CA THR A 239 22.79 58.34 -4.62
C THR A 239 21.38 58.68 -5.11
N ILE A 240 20.43 58.93 -4.21
CA ILE A 240 19.30 59.83 -4.47
C ILE A 240 19.09 60.70 -3.24
N ALA A 241 19.02 62.00 -3.50
CA ALA A 241 18.94 63.09 -2.55
C ALA A 241 17.57 63.17 -1.87
N ASP A 242 17.65 63.40 -0.56
CA ASP A 242 16.86 64.29 0.27
C ASP A 242 15.65 65.01 -0.38
N GLU A 243 14.44 64.67 0.07
CA GLU A 243 13.37 65.65 0.23
C GLU A 243 12.50 65.27 1.43
N THR A 244 12.65 66.06 2.49
CA THR A 244 11.79 66.10 3.67
C THR A 244 10.38 66.54 3.28
N PRO A 245 9.33 66.04 3.95
CA PRO A 245 8.30 66.99 4.36
C PRO A 245 8.04 66.96 5.86
N GLU A 246 8.00 68.19 6.33
CA GLU A 246 7.72 68.71 7.64
C GLU A 246 6.32 68.30 8.13
N THR A 247 6.27 67.91 9.40
CA THR A 247 5.05 67.79 10.20
C THR A 247 4.42 69.17 10.37
N THR A 248 3.14 69.35 10.04
CA THR A 248 2.30 70.35 10.71
C THR A 248 0.87 69.86 10.89
N ASP A 249 0.37 70.19 12.06
CA ASP A 249 -0.82 69.71 12.73
C ASP A 249 -1.96 70.74 12.61
N THR A 250 -3.19 70.28 12.87
CA THR A 250 -4.32 71.04 13.47
C THR A 250 -5.20 71.95 12.58
N THR A 251 -6.48 71.58 12.40
CA THR A 251 -7.68 72.24 13.00
C THR A 251 -8.99 71.99 12.20
N ALA A 252 -9.98 71.37 12.88
CA ALA A 252 -11.45 71.60 12.98
C ALA A 252 -12.10 72.71 12.08
N GLU A 253 -13.37 72.75 11.63
CA GLU A 253 -14.67 72.02 11.74
C GLU A 253 -15.62 72.65 10.65
N PRO A 254 -16.98 72.57 10.65
CA PRO A 254 -17.77 71.83 9.67
C PRO A 254 -18.72 72.69 8.81
N GLY A 255 -19.51 72.03 7.94
CA GLY A 255 -20.91 72.40 7.70
C GLY A 255 -21.32 72.53 6.24
N GLY A 256 -22.34 71.75 5.85
CA GLY A 256 -23.05 71.84 4.56
C GLY A 256 -23.73 70.55 4.19
#